data_AF-A0A541C030-F1
#
_entry.id   AF-A0A541C030-F1
#
_cell.length_a   1.000
_cell.length_b   1.000
_cell.length_c   1.000
_cell.angle_alpha   90.00
_cell.angle_beta   90.00
_cell.angle_gamma   90.00
#
_symmetry.space_group_name_H-M   'P 1'
#
loop_
_entity.id
_entity.type
_entity.pdbx_description
1 polymer ?
#
loop_
_entity_poly.entity_id
_entity_poly.type
_entity_poly.pdbx_seq_one_letter_code
_entity_poly.pdbx_strand_id
1 'polypeptide(L)'
;MFKRLLRHPRALALGATAIAVWLRLVHRTTRWRIEGREHLRAIWESGVPAIGAFWHDQLPLMVFTWTHRVPGEPGPGAMRCAVLVSRHRDGRMIGDVVARLGVEVVHGSSSRGGVEAFRELRRLLAEGHSVAITPDGPRGPRRVARPAAP
;
A
#
# COMPACT_ATOMS: atom_id res chain seq x y z
N MET A 1 -10.91 -0.97 -31.57
CA MET A 1 -10.05 -2.13 -31.22
C MET A 1 -9.13 -1.89 -30.02
N PHE A 2 -8.39 -0.78 -29.94
CA PHE A 2 -7.40 -0.51 -28.87
C PHE A 2 -7.99 -0.51 -27.43
N LYS A 3 -9.17 0.09 -27.24
CA LYS A 3 -9.89 0.08 -25.95
C LYS A 3 -10.32 -1.33 -25.48
N ARG A 4 -10.43 -2.31 -26.39
CA ARG A 4 -10.81 -3.71 -26.08
C ARG A 4 -9.59 -4.52 -25.65
N LEU A 5 -8.43 -4.25 -26.26
CA LEU A 5 -7.15 -4.86 -25.89
C LEU A 5 -6.72 -4.44 -24.47
N LEU A 6 -6.88 -3.16 -24.13
CA LEU A 6 -6.66 -2.62 -22.77
C LEU A 6 -7.65 -3.14 -21.70
N ARG A 7 -8.70 -3.86 -22.12
CA ARG A 7 -9.68 -4.49 -21.22
C ARG A 7 -9.43 -5.98 -21.04
N HIS A 8 -8.46 -6.56 -21.74
CA HIS A 8 -8.14 -7.98 -21.64
C HIS A 8 -7.40 -8.25 -20.31
N PRO A 9 -7.77 -9.29 -19.53
CA PRO A 9 -7.13 -9.60 -18.24
C PRO A 9 -5.60 -9.72 -18.33
N ARG A 10 -5.10 -10.34 -19.41
CA ARG A 10 -3.64 -10.43 -19.66
C ARG A 10 -2.98 -9.07 -19.87
N ALA A 11 -3.63 -8.15 -20.57
CA ALA A 11 -3.07 -6.81 -20.80
C ALA A 11 -3.02 -6.02 -19.48
N LEU A 12 -4.03 -6.16 -18.62
CA LEU A 12 -4.03 -5.56 -17.28
C LEU A 12 -2.93 -6.17 -16.39
N ALA A 13 -2.75 -7.49 -16.42
CA ALA A 13 -1.71 -8.18 -15.67
C ALA A 13 -0.29 -7.81 -16.15
N LEU A 14 -0.08 -7.69 -17.46
CA LEU A 14 1.17 -7.21 -18.04
C LEU A 14 1.45 -5.76 -17.65
N GLY A 15 0.43 -4.88 -17.74
CA GLY A 15 0.53 -3.50 -17.29
C GLY A 15 0.88 -3.38 -15.81
N ALA A 16 0.21 -4.14 -14.94
CA ALA A 16 0.52 -4.17 -13.52
C ALA A 16 1.94 -4.69 -13.24
N THR A 17 2.40 -5.68 -13.99
CA THR A 17 3.78 -6.19 -13.89
C THR A 17 4.79 -5.14 -14.32
N ALA A 18 4.55 -4.45 -15.44
CA ALA A 18 5.40 -3.38 -15.93
C ALA A 18 5.50 -2.22 -14.92
N ILE A 19 4.37 -1.80 -14.33
CA ILE A 19 4.35 -0.77 -13.28
C ILE A 19 5.12 -1.24 -12.05
N ALA A 20 4.91 -2.48 -11.58
CA ALA A 20 5.64 -3.00 -10.41
C ALA A 20 7.16 -3.07 -10.65
N VAL A 21 7.59 -3.50 -11.84
CA VAL A 21 9.01 -3.49 -12.23
C VAL A 21 9.57 -2.08 -12.28
N TRP A 22 8.83 -1.14 -12.89
CA TRP A 22 9.22 0.26 -12.95
C TRP A 22 9.34 0.88 -11.55
N LEU A 23 8.38 0.65 -10.65
CA LEU A 23 8.46 1.12 -9.26
C LEU A 23 9.65 0.52 -8.51
N ARG A 24 9.97 -0.77 -8.72
CA ARG A 24 11.18 -1.39 -8.14
C ARG A 24 12.45 -0.74 -8.68
N LEU A 25 12.50 -0.38 -9.96
CA LEU A 25 13.62 0.34 -10.56
C LEU A 25 13.75 1.73 -9.93
N VAL A 26 12.69 2.52 -9.93
CA VAL A 26 12.65 3.86 -9.32
C VAL A 26 13.09 3.81 -7.86
N HIS A 27 12.58 2.84 -7.09
CA HIS A 27 12.97 2.67 -5.69
C HIS A 27 14.47 2.36 -5.54
N ARG A 28 15.02 1.48 -6.39
CA ARG A 28 16.45 1.11 -6.36
C ARG A 28 17.38 2.22 -6.81
N THR A 29 16.95 3.04 -7.76
CA THR A 29 17.77 4.15 -8.29
C THR A 29 17.61 5.44 -7.49
N THR A 30 16.61 5.54 -6.63
CA THR A 30 16.42 6.66 -5.71
C THR A 30 17.42 6.58 -4.56
N ARG A 31 18.10 7.70 -4.26
CA ARG A 31 18.89 7.84 -3.04
C ARG A 31 17.97 8.24 -1.90
N TRP A 32 17.89 7.41 -0.87
CA TRP A 32 16.96 7.58 0.24
C TRP A 32 17.62 8.27 1.43
N ARG A 33 16.94 9.29 1.97
CA ARG A 33 17.18 9.83 3.31
C ARG A 33 15.92 9.55 4.13
N ILE A 34 16.09 8.94 5.30
CA ILE A 34 15.00 8.57 6.20
C ILE A 34 15.26 9.27 7.52
N GLU A 35 14.33 10.11 7.92
CA GLU A 35 14.34 10.80 9.21
C GLU A 35 13.48 10.01 10.19
N GLY A 36 13.93 9.85 11.44
CA GLY A 36 13.26 9.00 12.42
C GLY A 36 13.39 7.50 12.14
N ARG A 37 14.50 7.07 11.51
CA ARG A 37 14.74 5.66 11.12
C ARG A 37 14.72 4.72 12.33
N GLU A 38 15.20 5.19 13.47
CA GLU A 38 15.20 4.52 14.76
C GLU A 38 13.79 4.13 15.22
N HIS A 39 12.78 4.96 14.95
CA HIS A 39 11.39 4.64 15.28
C HIS A 39 10.85 3.50 14.41
N LEU A 40 11.18 3.53 13.11
CA LEU A 40 10.79 2.48 12.18
C LEU A 40 11.46 1.14 12.53
N ARG A 41 12.76 1.18 12.88
CA ARG A 41 13.50 0.00 13.36
C ARG A 41 12.89 -0.56 14.64
N ALA A 42 12.58 0.28 15.63
CA ALA A 42 11.96 -0.15 16.87
C ALA A 42 10.61 -0.87 16.65
N ILE A 43 9.78 -0.36 15.72
CA ILE A 43 8.52 -1.01 15.34
C ILE A 43 8.79 -2.40 14.77
N TRP A 44 9.75 -2.52 13.84
CA TRP A 44 10.10 -3.81 13.24
C TRP A 44 10.67 -4.81 14.24
N GLU A 45 11.56 -4.38 15.12
CA GLU A 45 12.18 -5.22 16.14
C GLU A 45 11.18 -5.65 17.22
N SER A 46 10.14 -4.83 17.48
CA SER A 46 9.10 -5.18 18.45
C SER A 46 8.26 -6.39 18.03
N GLY A 47 8.17 -6.68 16.73
CA GLY A 47 7.26 -7.68 16.17
C GLY A 47 5.77 -7.34 16.35
N VAL A 48 5.44 -6.16 16.90
CA VAL A 48 4.07 -5.71 17.12
C VAL A 48 3.53 -5.09 15.82
N PRO A 49 2.31 -5.45 15.38
CA PRO A 49 1.69 -4.83 14.22
C PRO A 49 1.51 -3.33 14.39
N ALA A 50 1.78 -2.58 13.33
CA ALA A 50 1.61 -1.13 13.30
C ALA A 50 0.52 -0.69 12.33
N ILE A 51 -0.07 0.47 12.63
CA ILE A 51 -0.89 1.23 11.69
C ILE A 51 -0.01 2.34 11.14
N GLY A 52 0.32 2.30 9.85
CA GLY A 52 1.07 3.38 9.23
C GLY A 52 0.16 4.29 8.43
N ALA A 53 0.40 5.58 8.57
CA ALA A 53 -0.32 6.63 7.87
C ALA A 53 0.63 7.37 6.94
N PHE A 54 0.24 7.55 5.68
CA PHE A 54 0.96 8.38 4.73
C PHE A 54 -0.01 9.13 3.83
N TRP A 55 0.45 10.23 3.26
CA TRP A 55 -0.36 11.07 2.40
C TRP A 55 -0.60 10.40 1.04
N HIS A 56 -1.78 10.63 0.44
CA HIS A 56 -2.10 10.05 -0.87
C HIS A 56 -1.07 10.39 -1.95
N ASP A 57 -0.41 11.55 -1.87
CA ASP A 57 0.60 11.98 -2.85
C ASP A 57 1.93 11.20 -2.76
N GLN A 58 2.09 10.30 -1.78
CA GLN A 58 3.30 9.51 -1.57
C GLN A 58 3.12 8.01 -1.85
N LEU A 59 1.89 7.57 -2.16
CA LEU A 59 1.50 6.18 -2.39
C LEU A 59 2.49 5.31 -3.20
N PRO A 60 3.01 5.75 -4.38
CA PRO A 60 3.76 4.88 -5.27
C PRO A 60 5.02 4.24 -4.66
N LEU A 61 5.69 4.94 -3.75
CA LEU A 61 6.94 4.44 -3.13
C LEU A 61 6.77 4.01 -1.67
N MET A 62 5.69 4.45 -1.00
CA MET A 62 5.41 4.03 0.39
C MET A 62 5.15 2.53 0.52
N VAL A 63 4.77 1.84 -0.56
CA VAL A 63 4.68 0.36 -0.56
C VAL A 63 5.99 -0.32 -0.13
N PHE A 64 7.14 0.30 -0.37
CA PHE A 64 8.44 -0.31 -0.05
C PHE A 64 8.80 -0.23 1.43
N THR A 65 8.24 0.72 2.18
CA THR A 65 8.47 0.82 3.64
C THR A 65 7.90 -0.37 4.40
N TRP A 66 6.87 -1.01 3.86
CA TRP A 66 6.22 -2.19 4.43
C TRP A 66 6.88 -3.52 4.07
N THR A 67 7.72 -3.53 3.04
CA THR A 67 8.29 -4.79 2.50
C THR A 67 9.71 -5.05 2.99
N HIS A 68 10.17 -4.30 4.02
CA HIS A 68 11.57 -4.29 4.50
C HIS A 68 12.59 -4.15 3.38
N ARG A 69 12.20 -3.49 2.28
CA ARG A 69 13.11 -3.13 1.19
C ARG A 69 13.72 -1.76 1.42
N VAL A 70 13.64 -1.24 2.64
CA VAL A 70 14.31 0.00 3.02
C VAL A 70 15.81 -0.21 2.88
N PRO A 71 16.51 0.61 2.06
CA PRO A 71 17.94 0.44 1.87
C PRO A 71 18.73 0.57 3.18
N GLY A 72 19.58 -0.43 3.48
CA GLY A 72 20.50 -0.41 4.61
C GLY A 72 20.02 -1.08 5.90
N GLU A 73 18.90 -1.81 5.89
CA GLU A 73 18.34 -2.49 7.07
C GLU A 73 18.34 -4.04 6.90
N PRO A 74 18.42 -4.83 7.99
CA PRO A 74 18.46 -6.28 7.91
C PRO A 74 17.19 -6.85 7.26
N GLY A 75 17.36 -7.74 6.27
CA GLY A 75 16.29 -8.66 5.84
C GLY A 75 16.37 -9.99 6.61
N PRO A 76 15.55 -11.00 6.28
CA PRO A 76 14.13 -11.00 5.98
C PRO A 76 13.31 -11.37 7.23
N GLY A 77 12.41 -10.49 7.63
CA GLY A 77 11.25 -10.79 8.48
C GLY A 77 10.15 -9.86 8.00
N ALA A 78 9.46 -10.23 6.92
CA ALA A 78 8.50 -9.33 6.29
C ALA A 78 7.37 -9.02 7.26
N MET A 79 7.29 -7.78 7.75
CA MET A 79 6.07 -7.31 8.42
C MET A 79 4.96 -7.36 7.39
N ARG A 80 4.06 -8.32 7.56
CA ARG A 80 2.91 -8.48 6.66
C ARG A 80 2.11 -7.21 6.73
N CYS A 81 1.83 -6.59 5.60
CA CYS A 81 1.07 -5.35 5.54
C CYS A 81 -0.11 -5.51 4.61
N ALA A 82 -1.28 -5.02 5.03
CA ALA A 82 -2.46 -4.92 4.20
C ALA A 82 -2.86 -3.46 3.93
N VAL A 83 -3.29 -3.18 2.69
CA VAL A 83 -3.80 -1.85 2.29
C VAL A 83 -5.23 -1.93 1.76
N LEU A 84 -5.98 -0.86 1.97
CA LEU A 84 -7.31 -0.69 1.39
C LEU A 84 -7.20 -0.23 -0.06
N VAL A 85 -7.79 -0.98 -0.99
CA VAL A 85 -7.85 -0.60 -2.41
C VAL A 85 -9.27 -0.71 -2.95
N SER A 86 -9.67 0.30 -3.74
CA SER A 86 -11.00 0.34 -4.34
C SER A 86 -11.32 -0.88 -5.22
N ARG A 87 -12.59 -1.31 -5.20
CA ARG A 87 -13.12 -2.36 -6.07
C ARG A 87 -13.28 -1.93 -7.54
N HIS A 88 -13.16 -0.63 -7.85
CA HIS A 88 -13.24 -0.13 -9.21
C HIS A 88 -12.10 -0.65 -10.08
N ARG A 89 -12.25 -0.60 -11.42
CA ARG A 89 -11.29 -1.17 -12.38
C ARG A 89 -9.86 -0.69 -12.14
N ASP A 90 -9.68 0.61 -11.96
CA ASP A 90 -8.35 1.20 -11.73
C ASP A 90 -7.79 0.78 -10.37
N GLY A 91 -8.66 0.70 -9.36
CA GLY A 91 -8.32 0.14 -8.05
C GLY A 91 -7.86 -1.31 -8.14
N ARG A 92 -8.51 -2.16 -8.94
CA ARG A 92 -8.06 -3.54 -9.15
C ARG A 92 -6.67 -3.61 -9.79
N MET A 93 -6.37 -2.76 -10.77
CA MET A 93 -5.01 -2.66 -11.34
C MET A 93 -3.99 -2.23 -10.29
N ILE A 94 -4.32 -1.23 -9.46
CA ILE A 94 -3.46 -0.79 -8.35
C ILE A 94 -3.24 -1.92 -7.34
N GLY A 95 -4.30 -2.64 -6.95
CA GLY A 95 -4.21 -3.78 -6.06
C GLY A 95 -3.30 -4.87 -6.63
N ASP A 96 -3.44 -5.15 -7.92
CA ASP A 96 -2.57 -6.04 -8.68
C ASP A 96 -1.09 -5.62 -8.64
N VAL A 97 -0.79 -4.32 -8.79
CA VAL A 97 0.57 -3.78 -8.68
C VAL A 97 1.11 -3.97 -7.26
N VAL A 98 0.33 -3.59 -6.26
CA VAL A 98 0.71 -3.63 -4.84
C VAL A 98 0.94 -5.07 -4.36
N ALA A 99 0.08 -6.01 -4.78
CA ALA A 99 0.25 -7.44 -4.51
C ALA A 99 1.57 -7.98 -5.09
N ARG A 100 1.93 -7.59 -6.33
CA ARG A 100 3.22 -7.94 -6.94
C ARG A 100 4.42 -7.32 -6.21
N LEU A 101 4.20 -6.24 -5.44
CA LEU A 101 5.23 -5.65 -4.60
C LEU A 101 5.35 -6.31 -3.23
N GLY A 102 4.44 -7.22 -2.86
CA GLY A 102 4.50 -8.02 -1.64
C GLY A 102 3.64 -7.48 -0.50
N VAL A 103 2.62 -6.68 -0.81
CA VAL A 103 1.66 -6.14 0.17
C VAL A 103 0.28 -6.72 -0.10
N GLU A 104 -0.41 -7.12 0.96
CA GLU A 104 -1.76 -7.69 0.91
C GLU A 104 -2.80 -6.61 0.59
N VAL A 105 -3.86 -6.98 -0.12
CA VAL A 105 -4.87 -6.04 -0.59
C VAL A 105 -6.23 -6.40 -0.01
N VAL A 106 -6.77 -5.49 0.78
CA VAL A 106 -8.16 -5.52 1.23
C VAL A 106 -8.98 -4.66 0.29
N HIS A 107 -10.02 -5.23 -0.30
CA HIS A 107 -10.87 -4.48 -1.22
C HIS A 107 -11.98 -3.72 -0.49
N GLY A 108 -12.06 -2.41 -0.72
CA GLY A 108 -13.10 -1.54 -0.18
C GLY A 108 -12.94 -0.07 -0.56
N SER A 109 -13.98 0.72 -0.34
CA SER A 109 -13.92 2.18 -0.49
C SER A 109 -14.87 2.86 0.49
N SER A 110 -14.63 4.15 0.76
CA SER A 110 -15.52 5.01 1.55
C SER A 110 -16.95 5.10 0.96
N SER A 111 -17.12 4.77 -0.33
CA SER A 111 -18.41 4.76 -1.02
C SER A 111 -19.05 3.37 -1.13
N ARG A 112 -18.29 2.28 -0.94
CA ARG A 112 -18.80 0.91 -1.14
C ARG A 112 -17.95 -0.12 -0.40
N GLY A 113 -18.58 -0.81 0.55
CA GLY A 113 -17.96 -1.89 1.30
C GLY A 113 -16.87 -1.42 2.27
N GLY A 114 -17.00 -0.20 2.80
CA GLY A 114 -16.03 0.41 3.71
C GLY A 114 -16.06 -0.20 5.11
N VAL A 115 -17.24 -0.57 5.61
CA VAL A 115 -17.40 -1.20 6.94
C VAL A 115 -16.79 -2.60 6.94
N GLU A 116 -17.05 -3.38 5.89
CA GLU A 116 -16.50 -4.73 5.70
C GLU A 116 -14.98 -4.66 5.58
N ALA A 117 -14.47 -3.71 4.81
CA ALA A 117 -13.03 -3.54 4.68
C ALA A 117 -12.35 -3.05 5.97
N PHE A 118 -13.01 -2.18 6.74
CA PHE A 118 -12.52 -1.79 8.07
C PHE A 118 -12.48 -2.97 9.03
N ARG A 119 -13.54 -3.79 9.07
CA ARG A 119 -13.58 -5.03 9.87
C ARG A 119 -12.46 -5.98 9.48
N GLU A 120 -12.18 -6.09 8.20
CA GLU A 120 -11.10 -6.92 7.67
C GLU A 120 -9.71 -6.40 8.05
N LEU A 121 -9.46 -5.09 7.93
CA LEU A 121 -8.21 -4.48 8.41
C LEU A 121 -8.03 -4.70 9.92
N ARG A 122 -9.11 -4.58 10.70
CA ARG A 122 -9.08 -4.86 12.15
C ARG A 122 -8.76 -6.35 12.44
N ARG A 123 -9.31 -7.27 11.66
CA ARG A 123 -9.02 -8.71 11.77
C ARG A 123 -7.55 -8.98 11.46
N LEU A 124 -7.02 -8.43 10.37
CA LEU A 124 -5.62 -8.58 9.95
C LEU A 124 -4.65 -8.01 10.99
N LEU A 125 -4.96 -6.84 11.57
CA LEU A 125 -4.24 -6.27 12.71
C LEU A 125 -4.15 -7.25 13.89
N ALA A 126 -5.29 -7.85 14.27
CA ALA A 126 -5.33 -8.83 15.35
C ALA A 126 -4.56 -10.13 15.03
N GLU A 127 -4.39 -10.45 13.74
CA GLU A 127 -3.64 -11.61 13.26
C GLU A 127 -2.14 -11.35 13.04
N GLY A 128 -1.63 -10.19 13.48
CA GLY A 128 -0.20 -9.88 13.37
C GLY A 128 0.19 -9.12 12.10
N HIS A 129 -0.77 -8.68 11.28
CA HIS A 129 -0.47 -7.87 10.10
C HIS A 129 -0.50 -6.40 10.45
N SER A 130 0.49 -5.66 9.97
CA SER A 130 0.35 -4.21 9.92
C SER A 130 -0.65 -3.78 8.86
N VAL A 131 -1.17 -2.56 8.99
CA VAL A 131 -2.05 -1.98 7.98
C VAL A 131 -1.61 -0.56 7.63
N ALA A 132 -1.88 -0.18 6.39
CA ALA A 132 -1.58 1.15 5.90
C ALA A 132 -2.87 1.90 5.54
N ILE A 133 -2.94 3.15 6.01
CA ILE A 133 -4.05 4.06 5.75
C ILE A 133 -3.54 5.35 5.14
N THR A 134 -4.45 6.02 4.42
CA THR A 134 -4.20 7.31 3.80
C THR A 134 -5.23 8.32 4.30
N PRO A 135 -4.92 9.11 5.34
CA PRO A 135 -5.93 9.83 6.13
C PRO A 135 -6.55 11.03 5.41
N ASP A 136 -5.92 11.54 4.35
CA ASP A 136 -6.39 12.68 3.55
C ASP A 136 -7.50 12.33 2.54
N GLY A 137 -7.65 11.05 2.21
CA GLY A 137 -8.61 10.59 1.21
C GLY A 137 -8.23 11.00 -0.24
N PRO A 138 -8.76 10.32 -1.25
CA PRO A 138 -8.37 10.54 -2.65
C PRO A 138 -8.80 11.90 -3.21
N ARG A 139 -9.66 12.63 -2.47
CA ARG A 139 -10.21 13.94 -2.87
C ARG A 139 -9.60 15.11 -2.09
N GLY A 140 -8.59 14.86 -1.25
CA GLY A 140 -7.92 15.90 -0.47
C GLY A 140 -8.72 16.44 0.73
N PRO A 141 -8.28 17.56 1.36
CA PRO A 141 -7.16 18.42 0.97
C PRO A 141 -5.80 17.71 1.05
N ARG A 142 -4.83 18.06 0.19
CA ARG A 142 -3.49 17.45 0.24
C ARG A 142 -2.91 17.62 1.63
N ARG A 143 -2.47 16.51 2.23
CA ARG A 143 -1.80 16.49 3.53
C ARG A 143 -2.64 17.04 4.69
N VAL A 144 -3.96 16.90 4.60
CA VAL A 144 -4.89 17.22 5.67
C VAL A 144 -5.71 15.99 5.98
N ALA A 145 -5.53 15.44 7.17
CA ALA A 145 -6.31 14.31 7.64
C ALA A 145 -7.80 14.69 7.69
N ARG A 146 -8.67 13.83 7.15
CA ARG A 146 -10.11 14.00 7.30
C ARG A 146 -10.52 13.60 8.71
N PRO A 147 -11.43 14.34 9.35
CA PRO A 147 -12.02 13.90 10.61
C PRO A 147 -12.72 12.55 10.39
N ALA A 148 -12.71 11.71 11.43
CA ALA A 148 -13.50 10.49 11.42
C ALA A 148 -14.98 10.87 11.21
N ALA A 149 -15.70 10.06 10.41
CA ALA A 149 -17.15 10.17 10.39
C ALA A 149 -17.69 9.88 11.81
N PRO A 150 -18.68 10.64 12.28
CA PRO A 150 -19.27 10.42 13.60
C PRO A 150 -19.88 9.02 13.76
#